data_AF-A0A1Y2G9S5-F1
#
_entry.id   AF-A0A1Y2G9S5-F1
#
_cell.length_a   1.000
_cell.length_b   1.000
_cell.length_c   1.000
_cell.angle_alpha   90.00
_cell.angle_beta   90.00
_cell.angle_gamma   90.00
#
_symmetry.space_group_name_H-M   'P 1'
#
loop_
_entity.id
_entity.type
_entity.pdbx_description
1 polymer ?
#
loop_
_entity_poly.entity_id
_entity_poly.type
_entity_poly.pdbx_seq_one_letter_code
_entity_poly.pdbx_strand_id
1 'polypeptide(L)'
;YIAQKFANAILADASPYVISTDGLQALNAFLDELLFILVDTAKGLETSRIKAAVYQTFPTSLGKNAIVEAELEAKSYLDMGGKDTMNHMGASGQPSCTSSLFNADSDETRVEQVFEQFRAKCQYYSKLGERLGSPAGNPNNAINVPTLIAIYVTAVLEHVAEYVLQIASTIADRQDHADMVTVREVYVALLEDRQIEHTFETMILKTQLQKRFRNSLIMPGTGSRRRFFFFFFFSLFLFPLI
;
A
#
# COMPACT_ATOMS: atom_id res chain seq x y z
N TYR A 1 1.00 -1.93 7.15
CA TYR A 1 1.95 -0.91 6.68
C TYR A 1 2.16 0.16 7.72
N ILE A 2 1.10 0.82 8.17
CA ILE A 2 1.14 1.91 9.15
C ILE A 2 0.58 1.41 10.48
N ALA A 3 1.30 1.64 11.58
CA ALA A 3 0.83 1.37 12.93
C ALA A 3 0.17 2.60 13.56
N GLN A 4 -0.74 2.35 14.50
CA GLN A 4 -1.59 3.36 15.12
C GLN A 4 -0.80 4.52 15.72
N LYS A 5 0.31 4.23 16.41
CA LYS A 5 1.15 5.26 17.04
C LYS A 5 1.78 6.22 16.02
N PHE A 6 2.16 5.72 14.85
CA PHE A 6 2.80 6.54 13.81
C PHE A 6 1.76 7.35 13.05
N ALA A 7 0.60 6.75 12.73
CA ALA A 7 -0.50 7.50 12.15
C ALA A 7 -0.97 8.65 13.06
N ASN A 8 -1.08 8.41 14.37
CA ASN A 8 -1.40 9.46 15.34
C ASN A 8 -0.30 10.53 15.43
N ALA A 9 0.98 10.16 15.34
CA ALA A 9 2.07 11.12 15.33
C ALA A 9 2.02 12.04 14.10
N ILE A 10 1.78 11.48 12.91
CA ILE A 10 1.62 12.25 11.66
C ILE A 10 0.42 13.19 11.76
N LEU A 11 -0.71 12.73 12.30
CA LEU A 11 -1.87 13.59 12.49
C LEU A 11 -1.59 14.70 13.50
N ALA A 12 -0.91 14.40 14.61
CA ALA A 12 -0.58 15.36 15.67
C ALA A 12 0.29 16.54 15.18
N ASP A 13 1.11 16.33 14.15
CA ASP A 13 1.90 17.40 13.54
C ASP A 13 1.03 18.43 12.79
N ALA A 14 -0.17 18.04 12.35
CA ALA A 14 -1.09 18.88 11.58
C ALA A 14 -2.30 19.36 12.40
N SER A 15 -2.88 18.50 13.25
CA SER A 15 -4.14 18.73 13.96
C SER A 15 -4.16 17.92 15.27
N PRO A 16 -4.99 18.24 16.27
CA PRO A 16 -5.04 17.51 17.54
C PRO A 16 -5.73 16.12 17.45
N TYR A 17 -5.99 15.61 16.25
CA TYR A 17 -6.78 14.40 16.04
C TYR A 17 -5.97 13.12 16.20
N VAL A 18 -6.68 12.07 16.60
CA VAL A 18 -6.19 10.69 16.51
C VAL A 18 -6.98 9.94 15.44
N ILE A 19 -6.37 8.94 14.81
CA ILE A 19 -7.09 8.08 13.87
C ILE A 19 -7.84 6.99 14.62
N SER A 20 -9.08 6.70 14.22
CA SER A 20 -9.81 5.53 14.72
C SER A 20 -9.19 4.23 14.21
N THR A 21 -9.40 3.11 14.92
CA THR A 21 -8.93 1.79 14.47
C THR A 21 -9.49 1.41 13.10
N ASP A 22 -10.77 1.69 12.85
CA ASP A 22 -11.42 1.38 11.57
C ASP A 22 -10.89 2.25 10.43
N GLY A 23 -10.56 3.52 10.71
CA GLY A 23 -9.90 4.41 9.76
C GLY A 23 -8.49 3.93 9.40
N LEU A 24 -7.71 3.51 10.39
CA LEU A 24 -6.39 2.93 10.17
C LEU A 24 -6.45 1.62 9.39
N GLN A 25 -7.46 0.78 9.65
CA GLN A 25 -7.69 -0.44 8.88
C GLN A 25 -8.01 -0.12 7.42
N ALA A 26 -8.87 0.87 7.16
CA ALA A 26 -9.20 1.29 5.79
C ALA A 26 -7.97 1.86 5.07
N LEU A 27 -7.14 2.66 5.74
CA LEU A 27 -5.88 3.16 5.19
C LEU A 27 -4.93 2.02 4.84
N ASN A 28 -4.73 1.06 5.75
CA ASN A 28 -3.85 -0.08 5.47
C ASN A 28 -4.40 -1.00 4.37
N ALA A 29 -5.73 -1.14 4.24
CA ALA A 29 -6.35 -1.88 3.15
C ALA A 29 -6.13 -1.17 1.80
N PHE A 30 -6.21 0.17 1.79
CA PHE A 30 -5.90 0.96 0.60
C PHE A 30 -4.45 0.77 0.15
N LEU A 31 -3.50 0.78 1.10
CA LEU A 31 -2.08 0.55 0.80
C LEU A 31 -1.81 -0.87 0.30
N ASP A 32 -2.56 -1.86 0.79
CA ASP A 32 -2.46 -3.25 0.35
C ASP A 32 -2.90 -3.41 -1.11
N GLU A 33 -4.04 -2.82 -1.46
CA GLU A 33 -4.54 -2.83 -2.83
C GLU A 33 -3.67 -1.98 -3.76
N LEU A 34 -3.16 -0.84 -3.29
CA LEU A 34 -2.19 -0.03 -4.03
C LEU A 34 -0.93 -0.84 -4.33
N LEU A 35 -0.40 -1.59 -3.36
CA LEU A 35 0.76 -2.45 -3.57
C LEU A 35 0.48 -3.49 -4.67
N PHE A 36 -0.69 -4.13 -4.64
CA PHE A 36 -1.08 -5.08 -5.68
C PHE A 36 -1.10 -4.42 -7.07
N ILE A 37 -1.73 -3.25 -7.20
CA ILE A 37 -1.78 -2.48 -8.45
C ILE A 37 -0.37 -2.16 -8.95
N LEU A 38 0.54 -1.73 -8.07
CA LEU A 38 1.91 -1.42 -8.47
C LEU A 38 2.67 -2.65 -8.98
N VAL A 39 2.50 -3.81 -8.32
CA VAL A 39 3.12 -5.07 -8.73
C VAL A 39 2.57 -5.53 -10.09
N ASP A 40 1.25 -5.52 -10.25
CA ASP A 40 0.57 -5.94 -11.49
C ASP A 40 0.88 -4.99 -12.67
N THR A 41 1.00 -3.68 -12.40
CA THR A 41 1.34 -2.68 -13.41
C THR A 41 2.82 -2.76 -13.82
N ALA A 42 3.73 -2.96 -12.86
CA ALA A 42 5.16 -2.98 -13.14
C ALA A 42 5.60 -4.21 -13.94
N LYS A 43 4.98 -5.37 -13.68
CA LYS A 43 5.34 -6.67 -14.27
C LYS A 43 6.86 -6.90 -14.29
N GLY A 44 7.53 -6.53 -13.21
CA GLY A 44 8.98 -6.63 -13.08
C GLY A 44 9.48 -6.05 -11.76
N LEU A 45 10.74 -6.36 -11.44
CA LEU A 45 11.39 -6.01 -10.17
C LEU A 45 12.51 -4.97 -10.37
N GLU A 46 12.60 -4.35 -11.55
CA GLU A 46 13.51 -3.27 -11.84
C GLU A 46 12.94 -1.93 -11.34
N THR A 47 13.79 -1.08 -10.73
CA THR A 47 13.38 0.25 -10.25
C THR A 47 12.74 1.09 -11.35
N SER A 48 13.20 0.98 -12.60
CA SER A 48 12.61 1.69 -13.74
C SER A 48 11.16 1.29 -14.02
N ARG A 49 10.83 0.00 -13.88
CA ARG A 49 9.46 -0.52 -14.05
C ARG A 49 8.56 -0.11 -12.89
N ILE A 50 9.06 -0.20 -11.66
CA ILE A 50 8.34 0.28 -10.47
C ILE A 50 8.06 1.78 -10.57
N LYS A 51 9.06 2.58 -10.96
CA LYS A 51 8.89 4.03 -11.18
C LYS A 51 7.85 4.33 -12.25
N ALA A 52 7.87 3.59 -13.37
CA ALA A 52 6.86 3.71 -14.41
C ALA A 52 5.46 3.35 -13.90
N ALA A 53 5.34 2.28 -13.10
CA ALA A 53 4.07 1.89 -12.48
C ALA A 53 3.54 2.96 -11.52
N VAL A 54 4.38 3.52 -10.64
CA VAL A 54 3.97 4.62 -9.74
C VAL A 54 3.48 5.83 -10.54
N TYR A 55 4.18 6.19 -11.62
CA TYR A 55 3.79 7.32 -12.46
C TYR A 55 2.48 7.05 -13.24
N GLN A 56 2.24 5.81 -13.67
CA GLN A 56 0.97 5.41 -14.30
C GLN A 56 -0.18 5.41 -13.30
N THR A 57 0.05 4.93 -12.08
CA THR A 57 -0.95 4.89 -11.01
C THR A 57 -1.29 6.28 -10.49
N PHE A 58 -0.30 7.16 -10.31
CA PHE A 58 -0.47 8.54 -9.85
C PHE A 58 0.24 9.52 -10.79
N PRO A 59 -0.37 9.92 -11.92
CA PRO A 59 0.24 10.83 -12.92
C PRO A 59 0.25 12.30 -12.47
N THR A 60 0.40 12.56 -11.17
CA THR A 60 0.27 13.86 -10.52
C THR A 60 1.55 14.20 -9.74
N SER A 61 1.54 15.31 -8.98
CA SER A 61 2.62 15.63 -8.05
C SER A 61 2.83 14.55 -6.99
N LEU A 62 1.77 13.89 -6.54
CA LEU A 62 1.84 12.81 -5.55
C LEU A 62 2.77 11.69 -6.02
N GLY A 63 2.57 11.16 -7.24
CA GLY A 63 3.42 10.10 -7.78
C GLY A 63 4.86 10.56 -7.97
N LYS A 64 5.08 11.80 -8.44
CA LYS A 64 6.44 12.36 -8.60
C LYS A 64 7.15 12.52 -7.26
N ASN A 65 6.46 13.02 -6.25
CA ASN A 65 7.02 13.21 -4.91
C ASN A 65 7.28 11.86 -4.23
N ALA A 66 6.38 10.88 -4.37
CA ALA A 66 6.58 9.52 -3.89
C ALA A 66 7.82 8.86 -4.50
N ILE A 67 8.07 9.09 -5.80
CA ILE A 67 9.28 8.63 -6.49
C ILE A 67 10.54 9.28 -5.90
N VAL A 68 10.49 10.59 -5.60
CA VAL A 68 11.64 11.31 -5.01
C VAL A 68 11.95 10.77 -3.62
N GLU A 69 10.94 10.61 -2.76
CA GLU A 69 11.11 10.02 -1.43
C GLU A 69 11.68 8.59 -1.51
N ALA A 70 11.20 7.79 -2.45
CA ALA A 70 11.70 6.44 -2.66
C ALA A 70 13.15 6.40 -3.17
N GLU A 71 13.55 7.34 -4.04
CA GLU A 71 14.94 7.50 -4.48
C GLU A 71 15.86 7.92 -3.32
N LEU A 72 15.40 8.81 -2.43
CA LEU A 72 16.13 9.21 -1.23
C LEU A 72 16.33 8.05 -0.26
N GLU A 73 15.28 7.28 0.03
CA GLU A 73 15.35 6.12 0.93
C GLU A 73 16.25 5.01 0.35
N ALA A 74 16.10 4.72 -0.95
CA ALA A 74 16.95 3.74 -1.62
C ALA A 74 18.43 4.13 -1.61
N LYS A 75 18.73 5.42 -1.81
CA LYS A 75 20.10 5.94 -1.70
C LYS A 75 20.63 5.81 -0.27
N SER A 76 19.84 6.21 0.73
CA SER A 76 20.19 6.08 2.14
C SER A 76 20.54 4.62 2.52
N TYR A 77 19.76 3.66 2.03
CA TYR A 77 20.04 2.23 2.22
C TYR A 77 21.39 1.80 1.62
N LEU A 78 21.71 2.26 0.41
CA LEU A 78 22.99 1.97 -0.24
C LEU A 78 24.16 2.62 0.52
N ASP A 79 24.00 3.87 0.96
CA ASP A 79 25.01 4.61 1.72
C ASP A 79 25.29 3.93 3.09
N MET A 80 24.30 3.27 3.68
CA MET A 80 24.45 2.45 4.89
C MET A 80 25.08 1.07 4.64
N GLY A 81 25.53 0.77 3.42
CA GLY A 81 26.21 -0.48 3.08
C GLY A 81 25.27 -1.64 2.76
N GLY A 82 24.06 -1.34 2.28
CA GLY A 82 23.11 -2.34 1.78
C GLY A 82 23.75 -3.26 0.73
N LYS A 83 23.65 -4.58 0.93
CA LYS A 83 24.42 -5.59 0.17
C LYS A 83 23.69 -6.20 -1.03
N ASP A 84 22.49 -5.74 -1.34
CA ASP A 84 21.68 -6.27 -2.44
C ASP A 84 22.26 -6.01 -3.84
N THR A 85 23.25 -5.12 -3.93
CA THR A 85 23.92 -4.73 -5.16
C THR A 85 24.85 -5.80 -5.74
N MET A 86 25.23 -6.82 -4.97
CA MET A 86 26.32 -7.72 -5.39
C MET A 86 25.87 -8.94 -6.21
N ASN A 87 24.61 -9.39 -6.11
CA ASN A 87 24.15 -10.63 -6.76
C ASN A 87 23.19 -10.42 -7.94
N HIS A 88 22.79 -9.18 -8.22
CA HIS A 88 21.95 -8.83 -9.37
C HIS A 88 22.67 -7.98 -10.43
N MET A 89 23.97 -7.73 -10.29
CA MET A 89 24.82 -7.28 -11.40
C MET A 89 25.55 -8.50 -11.95
N GLY A 90 25.28 -8.88 -13.20
CA GLY A 90 26.15 -9.83 -13.90
C GLY A 90 27.57 -9.26 -14.01
N ALA A 91 28.55 -10.12 -14.32
CA ALA A 91 29.98 -9.77 -14.45
C ALA A 91 30.29 -8.65 -15.48
N SER A 92 29.30 -8.15 -16.21
CA SER A 92 29.35 -7.06 -17.18
C SER A 92 28.69 -5.75 -16.72
N GLY A 93 28.23 -5.64 -15.45
CA GLY A 93 27.50 -4.45 -14.96
C GLY A 93 26.08 -4.32 -15.51
N GLN A 94 25.53 -5.39 -16.09
CA GLN A 94 24.14 -5.47 -16.55
C GLN A 94 23.26 -6.12 -15.47
N PRO A 95 22.02 -5.66 -15.25
CA PRO A 95 21.09 -6.27 -14.30
C PRO A 95 20.80 -7.73 -14.67
N SER A 96 20.96 -8.62 -13.69
CA SER A 96 20.71 -10.06 -13.80
C SER A 96 19.21 -10.30 -13.92
N CYS A 97 18.77 -10.43 -15.18
CA CYS A 97 17.58 -11.11 -15.69
C CYS A 97 16.41 -11.30 -14.71
N THR A 98 15.71 -10.23 -14.32
CA THR A 98 14.36 -10.30 -13.73
C THR A 98 13.25 -10.30 -14.79
N SER A 99 13.61 -10.05 -16.06
CA SER A 99 12.69 -9.94 -17.19
C SER A 99 11.94 -11.23 -17.53
N SER A 100 12.38 -12.40 -17.04
CA SER A 100 11.71 -13.69 -17.26
C SER A 100 10.72 -14.09 -16.15
N LEU A 101 10.48 -13.22 -15.15
CA LEU A 101 9.52 -13.50 -14.07
C LEU A 101 8.06 -13.37 -14.53
N PHE A 102 7.79 -12.53 -15.53
CA PHE A 102 6.45 -12.26 -16.05
C PHE A 102 6.38 -12.62 -17.54
N ASN A 103 6.18 -13.91 -17.84
CA ASN A 103 5.97 -14.44 -19.19
C ASN A 103 4.50 -14.84 -19.37
N ALA A 104 3.93 -14.45 -20.51
CA ALA A 104 2.50 -14.31 -20.81
C ALA A 104 1.54 -15.48 -20.48
N ASP A 105 2.02 -16.72 -20.33
CA ASP A 105 1.17 -17.91 -20.09
C ASP A 105 1.02 -18.28 -18.60
N SER A 106 1.66 -17.55 -17.68
CA SER A 106 1.72 -17.90 -16.24
C SER A 106 1.58 -16.70 -15.29
N ASP A 107 0.92 -15.63 -15.72
CA ASP A 107 1.05 -14.31 -15.10
C ASP A 107 0.29 -14.17 -13.75
N GLU A 108 -0.93 -14.69 -13.60
CA GLU A 108 -1.77 -14.37 -12.44
C GLU A 108 -1.26 -14.96 -11.12
N THR A 109 -0.89 -16.25 -11.12
CA THR A 109 -0.35 -16.93 -9.92
C THR A 109 1.03 -16.38 -9.53
N ARG A 110 1.80 -15.85 -10.49
CA ARG A 110 3.11 -15.24 -10.22
C ARG A 110 2.98 -13.83 -9.68
N VAL A 111 2.03 -13.03 -10.16
CA VAL A 111 1.71 -11.71 -9.59
C VAL A 111 1.33 -11.86 -8.11
N GLU A 112 0.49 -12.84 -7.77
CA GLU A 112 0.10 -13.12 -6.38
C GLU A 112 1.31 -13.50 -5.51
N GLN A 113 2.19 -14.38 -6.00
CA GLN A 113 3.42 -14.76 -5.29
C GLN A 113 4.37 -13.58 -5.08
N VAL A 114 4.54 -12.72 -6.09
CA VAL A 114 5.38 -11.51 -6.00
C VAL A 114 4.76 -10.53 -5.01
N PHE A 115 3.44 -10.34 -5.07
CA PHE A 115 2.69 -9.48 -4.17
C PHE A 115 2.87 -9.90 -2.71
N GLU A 116 2.70 -11.18 -2.38
CA GLU A 116 2.87 -11.67 -1.01
C GLU A 116 4.29 -11.46 -0.47
N GLN A 117 5.30 -11.60 -1.33
CA GLN A 117 6.70 -11.29 -0.95
C GLN A 117 6.92 -9.79 -0.73
N PHE A 118 6.40 -8.94 -1.61
CA PHE A 118 6.44 -7.50 -1.40
C PHE A 118 5.70 -7.11 -0.12
N ARG A 119 4.51 -7.64 0.10
CA ARG A 119 3.66 -7.34 1.26
C ARG A 119 4.41 -7.60 2.57
N ALA A 120 5.00 -8.78 2.70
CA ALA A 120 5.80 -9.14 3.88
C ALA A 120 7.00 -8.19 4.06
N LYS A 121 7.76 -7.93 3.00
CA LYS A 121 8.92 -7.05 3.07
C LYS A 121 8.56 -5.60 3.34
N CYS A 122 7.54 -5.06 2.70
CA CYS A 122 7.08 -3.69 2.91
C CYS A 122 6.56 -3.48 4.33
N GLN A 123 5.84 -4.45 4.89
CA GLN A 123 5.44 -4.40 6.30
C GLN A 123 6.65 -4.43 7.24
N TYR A 124 7.68 -5.22 6.91
CA TYR A 124 8.91 -5.32 7.71
C TYR A 124 9.79 -4.07 7.63
N TYR A 125 9.96 -3.49 6.44
CA TYR A 125 10.83 -2.33 6.20
C TYR A 125 10.14 -0.99 6.49
N SER A 126 8.81 -0.98 6.63
CA SER A 126 8.06 0.22 7.01
C SER A 126 8.59 0.83 8.31
N LYS A 127 9.05 2.08 8.24
CA LYS A 127 9.38 2.96 9.36
C LYS A 127 8.13 3.38 10.12
N LEU A 128 7.00 3.44 9.42
CA LEU A 128 5.69 3.78 9.98
C LEU A 128 4.92 2.55 10.50
N GLY A 129 5.49 1.36 10.40
CA GLY A 129 4.89 0.10 10.82
C GLY A 129 5.39 -0.39 12.17
N GLU A 130 4.69 -1.38 12.73
CA GLU A 130 5.28 -2.26 13.73
C GLU A 130 6.06 -3.32 12.93
N ARG A 131 7.39 -3.37 13.11
CA ARG A 131 8.27 -4.35 12.44
C ARG A 131 7.94 -5.76 12.94
N LEU A 132 6.85 -6.31 12.46
CA LEU A 132 6.31 -7.60 12.86
C LEU A 132 6.69 -8.64 11.80
N GLY A 133 7.10 -9.82 12.26
CA GLY A 133 7.40 -10.96 11.40
C GLY A 133 8.81 -10.93 10.80
N SER A 134 8.97 -11.69 9.72
CA SER A 134 10.23 -11.88 9.01
C SER A 134 10.10 -11.30 7.60
N PRO A 135 11.16 -10.68 7.04
CA PRO A 135 11.17 -10.27 5.64
C PRO A 135 11.26 -11.47 4.69
N ALA A 136 11.54 -12.66 5.20
CA ALA A 136 11.37 -13.89 4.44
C ALA A 136 9.86 -14.16 4.37
N GLY A 137 9.25 -13.93 3.22
CA GLY A 137 7.86 -14.29 2.96
C GLY A 137 7.64 -15.81 3.01
N ASN A 138 6.66 -16.33 2.27
CA ASN A 138 6.42 -17.78 2.25
C ASN A 138 7.69 -18.54 1.80
N PRO A 139 8.27 -19.44 2.63
CA PRO A 139 9.51 -20.15 2.29
C PRO A 139 9.36 -21.08 1.09
N ASN A 140 8.13 -21.44 0.71
CA ASN A 140 7.84 -22.24 -0.48
C ASN A 140 7.79 -21.40 -1.77
N ASN A 141 7.89 -20.07 -1.66
CA ASN A 141 7.88 -19.19 -2.82
C ASN A 141 9.30 -19.03 -3.37
N ALA A 142 9.52 -19.49 -4.59
CA ALA A 142 10.81 -19.41 -5.28
C ALA A 142 11.17 -17.97 -5.69
N ILE A 143 10.22 -17.04 -5.67
CA ILE A 143 10.43 -15.65 -6.05
C ILE A 143 10.97 -14.87 -4.85
N ASN A 144 12.13 -14.23 -5.04
CA ASN A 144 12.73 -13.35 -4.04
C ASN A 144 12.72 -11.89 -4.56
N VAL A 145 11.99 -11.03 -3.88
CA VAL A 145 12.00 -9.58 -4.16
C VAL A 145 13.28 -8.97 -3.57
N PRO A 146 14.15 -8.28 -4.35
CA PRO A 146 15.34 -7.63 -3.80
C PRO A 146 14.98 -6.61 -2.71
N THR A 147 15.76 -6.56 -1.63
CA THR A 147 15.44 -5.69 -0.48
C THR A 147 15.48 -4.21 -0.86
N LEU A 148 16.40 -3.76 -1.72
CA LEU A 148 16.43 -2.39 -2.27
C LEU A 148 15.10 -2.02 -2.94
N ILE A 149 14.51 -2.93 -3.70
CA ILE A 149 13.25 -2.71 -4.41
C ILE A 149 12.08 -2.70 -3.43
N ALA A 150 12.10 -3.59 -2.42
CA ALA A 150 11.11 -3.56 -1.35
C ALA A 150 11.17 -2.24 -0.56
N ILE A 151 12.36 -1.73 -0.24
CA ILE A 151 12.56 -0.44 0.43
C ILE A 151 12.01 0.70 -0.43
N TYR A 152 12.30 0.69 -1.73
CA TYR A 152 11.79 1.68 -2.68
C TYR A 152 10.26 1.70 -2.67
N VAL A 153 9.61 0.54 -2.83
CA VAL A 153 8.13 0.44 -2.81
C VAL A 153 7.57 0.81 -1.44
N THR A 154 8.26 0.46 -0.34
CA THR A 154 7.85 0.84 1.02
C THR A 154 7.78 2.36 1.16
N ALA A 155 8.81 3.07 0.73
CA ALA A 155 8.84 4.54 0.78
C ALA A 155 7.72 5.18 -0.06
N VAL A 156 7.38 4.59 -1.22
CA VAL A 156 6.20 5.02 -2.00
C VAL A 156 4.91 4.87 -1.18
N LEU A 157 4.69 3.70 -0.58
CA LEU A 157 3.49 3.44 0.22
C LEU A 157 3.41 4.36 1.44
N GLU A 158 4.52 4.61 2.13
CA GLU A 158 4.59 5.52 3.28
C GLU A 158 4.24 6.96 2.86
N HIS A 159 4.85 7.47 1.80
CA HIS A 159 4.57 8.82 1.31
C HIS A 159 3.10 9.01 0.93
N VAL A 160 2.50 8.03 0.24
CA VAL A 160 1.08 8.08 -0.12
C VAL A 160 0.21 8.00 1.14
N ALA A 161 0.58 7.19 2.14
CA ALA A 161 -0.16 7.09 3.40
C ALA A 161 -0.15 8.41 4.18
N GLU A 162 1.00 9.06 4.29
CA GLU A 162 1.15 10.37 4.92
C GLU A 162 0.27 11.41 4.23
N TYR A 163 0.30 11.45 2.90
CA TYR A 163 -0.53 12.35 2.10
C TYR A 163 -2.03 12.13 2.37
N VAL A 164 -2.50 10.87 2.40
CA VAL A 164 -3.89 10.55 2.73
C VAL A 164 -4.27 11.01 4.15
N LEU A 165 -3.38 10.80 5.13
CA LEU A 165 -3.61 11.23 6.52
C LEU A 165 -3.75 12.76 6.63
N GLN A 166 -2.92 13.51 5.92
CA GLN A 166 -2.98 14.98 5.91
C GLN A 166 -4.31 15.51 5.35
N ILE A 167 -4.80 14.90 4.26
CA ILE A 167 -6.10 15.26 3.66
C ILE A 167 -7.24 14.88 4.60
N ALA A 168 -7.19 13.66 5.16
CA ALA A 168 -8.19 13.20 6.11
C ALA A 168 -8.27 14.10 7.34
N SER A 169 -7.13 14.60 7.83
CA SER A 169 -7.06 15.61 8.90
C SER A 169 -7.75 16.91 8.50
N THR A 170 -7.47 17.40 7.28
CA THR A 170 -8.10 18.61 6.74
C THR A 170 -9.61 18.46 6.58
N ILE A 171 -10.10 17.25 6.25
CA ILE A 171 -11.54 16.94 6.17
C ILE A 171 -12.17 16.91 7.57
N ALA A 172 -11.47 16.35 8.56
CA ALA A 172 -11.90 16.38 9.95
C ALA A 172 -12.03 17.82 10.46
N ASP A 173 -11.05 18.68 10.18
CA ASP A 173 -11.06 20.11 10.55
C ASP A 173 -12.26 20.89 9.99
N ARG A 174 -12.80 20.49 8.84
CA ARG A 174 -13.99 21.13 8.25
C ARG A 174 -15.30 20.71 8.93
N GLN A 175 -15.28 19.62 9.70
CA GLN A 175 -16.44 19.17 10.45
C GLN A 175 -16.31 19.71 11.88
N ASP A 176 -17.14 20.70 12.24
CA ASP A 176 -17.10 21.43 13.53
C ASP A 176 -17.11 20.56 14.83
N HIS A 177 -17.26 19.24 14.72
CA HIS A 177 -17.37 18.30 15.85
C HIS A 177 -16.55 17.01 15.66
N ALA A 178 -15.58 16.98 14.75
CA ALA A 178 -14.72 15.80 14.61
C ALA A 178 -13.65 15.80 15.71
N ASP A 179 -13.70 14.82 16.61
CA ASP A 179 -12.63 14.60 17.62
C ASP A 179 -11.54 13.64 17.12
N MET A 180 -11.77 12.99 15.97
CA MET A 180 -10.94 11.92 15.45
C MET A 180 -11.10 11.78 13.93
N VAL A 181 -10.05 11.26 13.28
CA VAL A 181 -10.11 10.83 11.88
C VAL A 181 -10.74 9.44 11.83
N THR A 182 -11.99 9.34 11.37
CA THR A 182 -12.68 8.06 11.24
C THR A 182 -12.48 7.42 9.87
N VAL A 183 -13.04 6.24 9.67
CA VAL A 183 -13.13 5.61 8.34
C VAL A 183 -13.85 6.50 7.32
N ARG A 184 -14.74 7.40 7.77
CA ARG A 184 -15.42 8.35 6.89
C ARG A 184 -14.45 9.36 6.30
N GLU A 185 -13.64 10.01 7.14
CA GLU A 185 -12.67 11.02 6.69
C GLU A 185 -11.63 10.41 5.75
N VAL A 186 -11.17 9.18 6.03
CA VAL A 186 -10.28 8.44 5.11
C VAL A 186 -10.97 8.14 3.78
N TYR A 187 -12.22 7.66 3.81
CA TYR A 187 -12.97 7.38 2.58
C TYR A 187 -13.19 8.65 1.74
N VAL A 188 -13.56 9.76 2.37
CA VAL A 188 -13.76 11.04 1.69
C VAL A 188 -12.42 11.57 1.14
N ALA A 189 -11.32 11.43 1.88
CA ALA A 189 -9.98 11.81 1.39
C ALA A 189 -9.60 11.05 0.11
N LEU A 190 -9.87 9.74 0.07
CA LEU A 190 -9.61 8.91 -1.10
C LEU A 190 -10.57 9.20 -2.27
N LEU A 191 -11.80 9.61 -1.96
CA LEU A 191 -12.84 9.86 -2.97
C LEU A 191 -12.75 11.24 -3.61
N GLU A 192 -12.42 12.29 -2.86
CA GLU A 192 -12.53 13.68 -3.32
C GLU A 192 -11.18 14.33 -3.68
N ASP A 193 -10.04 13.72 -3.27
CA ASP A 193 -8.73 14.27 -3.61
C ASP A 193 -8.35 13.97 -5.06
N ARG A 194 -8.12 15.03 -5.85
CA ARG A 194 -7.82 14.93 -7.28
C ARG A 194 -6.55 14.14 -7.61
N GLN A 195 -5.64 13.96 -6.65
CA GLN A 195 -4.41 13.21 -6.88
C GLN A 195 -4.60 11.70 -6.67
N ILE A 196 -5.67 11.27 -5.98
CA ILE A 196 -5.93 9.89 -5.59
C ILE A 196 -7.20 9.33 -6.22
N GLU A 197 -8.23 10.17 -6.39
CA GLU A 197 -9.59 9.80 -6.80
C GLU A 197 -9.58 8.78 -7.93
N HIS A 198 -8.90 9.08 -9.04
CA HIS A 198 -8.88 8.22 -10.22
C HIS A 198 -8.40 6.79 -9.91
N THR A 199 -7.33 6.65 -9.13
CA THR A 199 -6.80 5.36 -8.70
C THR A 199 -7.76 4.65 -7.74
N PHE A 200 -8.35 5.39 -6.80
CA PHE A 200 -9.30 4.84 -5.86
C PHE A 200 -10.61 4.40 -6.54
N GLU A 201 -10.99 5.05 -7.64
CA GLU A 201 -12.18 4.68 -8.42
C GLU A 201 -12.11 3.27 -8.98
N THR A 202 -10.92 2.81 -9.34
CA THR A 202 -10.70 1.47 -9.91
C THR A 202 -10.54 0.39 -8.85
N MET A 203 -10.48 0.75 -7.57
CA MET A 203 -10.23 -0.18 -6.47
C MET A 203 -11.48 -0.92 -6.00
N ILE A 204 -11.32 -2.20 -5.69
CA ILE A 204 -12.29 -3.06 -5.00
C ILE A 204 -12.61 -2.45 -3.63
N LEU A 205 -11.63 -1.89 -2.92
CA LEU A 205 -11.82 -1.24 -1.63
C LEU A 205 -12.89 -0.14 -1.67
N LYS A 206 -12.96 0.68 -2.72
CA LYS A 206 -14.03 1.70 -2.88
C LYS A 206 -15.41 1.06 -2.79
N THR A 207 -15.61 -0.02 -3.54
CA THR A 207 -16.87 -0.77 -3.53
C THR A 207 -17.18 -1.36 -2.16
N GLN A 208 -16.16 -1.88 -1.45
CA GLN A 208 -16.33 -2.43 -0.10
C GLN A 208 -16.70 -1.35 0.93
N LEU A 209 -15.99 -0.23 0.95
CA LEU A 209 -16.25 0.89 1.85
C LEU A 209 -17.63 1.50 1.57
N GLN A 210 -17.98 1.71 0.30
CA GLN A 210 -19.29 2.24 -0.09
C GLN A 210 -20.44 1.32 0.38
N LYS A 211 -20.31 -0.01 0.22
CA LYS A 211 -21.29 -0.98 0.75
C LYS A 211 -21.40 -0.90 2.26
N ARG A 212 -20.28 -0.76 2.98
CA ARG A 212 -20.24 -0.62 4.44
C ARG A 212 -21.01 0.62 4.91
N PHE A 213 -20.80 1.78 4.26
CA PHE A 213 -21.53 3.02 4.58
C PHE A 213 -23.01 2.93 4.24
N ARG A 214 -23.38 2.33 3.09
CA ARG A 214 -24.78 2.15 2.72
C ARG A 214 -25.53 1.26 3.71
N ASN A 215 -24.91 0.17 4.15
CA ASN A 215 -25.51 -0.74 5.13
C ASN A 215 -25.62 -0.08 6.52
N SER A 216 -24.68 0.81 6.88
CA SER A 216 -24.74 1.57 8.13
C SER A 216 -25.88 2.59 8.16
N LEU A 217 -26.36 3.07 7.01
CA LEU A 217 -27.47 4.02 6.89
C LEU A 217 -28.85 3.33 6.87
N ILE A 218 -28.91 2.01 6.66
CA ILE A 218 -30.17 1.27 6.47
C ILE A 218 -30.70 0.62 7.78
N MET A 219 -30.01 0.75 8.92
CA MET A 219 -30.54 0.27 10.21
C MET A 219 -30.87 1.39 11.20
N PRO A 220 -32.14 1.84 11.29
CA PRO A 220 -32.61 2.53 12.47
C PRO A 220 -32.85 1.50 13.57
N GLY A 221 -32.01 1.52 14.61
CA GLY A 221 -32.29 0.89 15.90
C GLY A 221 -32.12 -0.63 15.95
N THR A 222 -31.01 -1.08 16.52
CA THR A 222 -31.02 -1.92 17.74
C THR A 222 -29.57 -2.18 18.13
N GLY A 223 -29.24 -1.86 19.38
CA GLY A 223 -27.90 -2.02 19.91
C GLY A 223 -27.48 -3.49 19.98
N SER A 224 -26.37 -3.82 19.35
CA SER A 224 -25.48 -4.88 19.82
C SER A 224 -24.12 -4.73 19.16
N ARG A 225 -23.09 -4.39 19.94
CA ARG A 225 -21.69 -4.43 19.52
C ARG A 225 -21.34 -5.88 19.16
N ARG A 226 -21.46 -6.24 17.88
CA ARG A 226 -20.81 -7.44 17.35
C ARG A 226 -19.50 -7.03 16.71
N ARG A 227 -18.39 -7.41 17.35
CA ARG A 227 -17.06 -7.40 16.75
C ARG A 227 -17.09 -8.36 15.55
N PHE A 228 -17.10 -7.81 14.34
CA PHE A 228 -16.90 -8.60 13.13
C PHE A 228 -15.40 -8.74 12.88
N PHE A 229 -14.84 -9.90 13.21
CA PHE A 229 -13.57 -10.37 12.66
C PHE A 229 -13.82 -10.73 11.19
N PHE A 230 -13.22 -10.00 10.25
CA PHE A 230 -13.12 -10.43 8.87
C PHE A 230 -11.68 -10.90 8.61
N PHE A 231 -11.53 -12.20 8.40
CA PHE A 231 -10.33 -12.78 7.82
C PHE A 231 -10.22 -12.35 6.37
N PHE A 232 -9.03 -11.90 5.99
CA PHE A 232 -8.61 -11.73 4.60
C PHE A 232 -8.82 -13.04 3.83
N PHE A 233 -9.62 -12.99 2.76
CA PHE A 233 -9.66 -14.02 1.72
C PHE A 233 -9.48 -13.32 0.38
N PHE A 234 -8.24 -13.26 -0.09
CA PHE A 234 -7.94 -13.22 -1.52
C PHE A 234 -7.81 -14.68 -1.94
N SER A 235 -8.93 -15.31 -2.25
CA SER A 235 -9.00 -16.58 -2.98
C SER A 235 -10.46 -16.82 -3.35
N LEU A 236 -11.00 -16.07 -4.31
CA LEU A 236 -12.27 -16.44 -4.95
C LEU A 236 -12.52 -15.73 -6.29
N PHE A 237 -11.69 -15.99 -7.29
CA PHE A 237 -12.01 -15.92 -8.73
C PHE A 237 -10.97 -16.85 -9.40
N LEU A 238 -11.22 -17.81 -10.28
CA LEU A 238 -12.40 -18.30 -10.97
C LEU A 238 -11.99 -19.69 -11.52
N PHE A 239 -12.52 -20.81 -11.00
CA PHE A 239 -12.49 -22.08 -11.74
C PHE A 239 -13.70 -22.08 -12.68
N PRO A 240 -13.55 -22.31 -13.99
CA PRO A 240 -14.62 -22.90 -14.76
C PRO A 240 -14.52 -24.42 -14.61
N LEU A 241 -15.58 -25.03 -14.06
CA LEU A 241 -15.95 -26.39 -14.42
C LEU A 241 -16.18 -26.43 -15.93
N ILE A 242 -15.39 -27.23 -16.64
CA ILE A 242 -15.80 -28.20 -17.69
C ILE A 242 -14.63 -29.20 -17.83
#